data_AF-A0A0S7EKS1-F1
#
_entry.id   AF-A0A0S7EKS1-F1
#
_cell.length_a   1.000
_cell.length_b   1.000
_cell.length_c   1.000
_cell.angle_alpha   90.00
_cell.angle_beta   90.00
_cell.angle_gamma   90.00
#
_symmetry.space_group_name_H-M   'P 1'
#
loop_
_entity.id
_entity.type
_entity.pdbx_description
1 polymer ?
#
loop_
_entity_poly.entity_id
_entity_poly.type
_entity_poly.pdbx_seq_one_letter_code
_entity_poly.pdbx_strand_id
1 'polypeptide(L)'
;NAMSAIVPIRIPMGDRPSLDDIRCTDAGVAGLTRLIDLMQECWRSNPQQRPSSRKCTTVMEELFKMHKPAIHDAVHQVLQRLDQNEQERITHGMTKLSVTETSAEPVRAAA
;
A
#
# COMPACT_ATOMS: atom_id res chain seq x y z
N ASN A 1 -6.56 6.20 10.14
CA ASN A 1 -5.11 6.48 10.19
C ASN A 1 -4.58 6.18 11.58
N ALA A 2 -3.79 5.11 11.73
CA ALA A 2 -3.05 4.88 12.97
C ALA A 2 -2.02 6.00 13.15
N MET A 3 -1.90 6.55 14.35
CA MET A 3 -0.82 7.51 14.64
C MET A 3 0.51 6.78 14.45
N SER A 4 1.30 7.19 13.45
CA SER A 4 2.54 6.51 13.04
C SER A 4 3.50 6.23 14.21
N ALA A 5 3.50 7.13 15.20
CA ALA A 5 4.29 6.99 16.43
C ALA A 5 3.98 5.75 17.29
N ILE A 6 2.79 5.16 17.16
CA ILE A 6 2.36 4.01 17.99
C ILE A 6 2.79 2.66 17.39
N VAL A 7 3.07 2.62 16.08
CA VAL A 7 3.37 1.40 15.34
C VAL A 7 4.62 0.68 15.88
N PRO A 8 5.75 1.36 16.19
CA PRO A 8 6.93 0.71 16.75
C PRO A 8 6.69 0.08 18.13
N ILE A 9 5.68 0.55 18.86
CA ILE A 9 5.34 0.05 20.21
C ILE A 9 4.43 -1.18 20.10
N ARG A 10 3.40 -1.12 19.24
CA ARG A 10 2.34 -2.14 19.19
C ARG A 10 2.70 -3.37 18.37
N ILE A 11 3.53 -3.25 17.33
CA ILE A 11 3.95 -4.40 16.52
C ILE A 11 4.72 -5.45 17.35
N PRO A 12 5.72 -5.07 18.19
CA PRO A 12 6.40 -6.01 19.09
C PRO A 12 5.46 -6.67 20.11
N MET A 13 4.39 -5.97 20.54
CA MET A 13 3.38 -6.51 21.44
C MET A 13 2.44 -7.53 20.78
N GLY A 14 2.62 -7.78 19.48
CA GLY A 14 1.85 -8.79 18.74
C GLY A 14 0.55 -8.27 18.14
N ASP A 15 0.28 -6.96 18.22
CA ASP A 15 -0.91 -6.40 17.59
C ASP A 15 -0.86 -6.55 16.07
N ARG A 16 -2.00 -6.90 15.48
CA ARG A 16 -2.17 -7.06 14.04
C ARG A 16 -3.45 -6.34 13.58
N PRO A 17 -3.48 -5.81 12.35
CA PRO A 17 -4.71 -5.26 11.78
C PRO A 17 -5.81 -6.33 11.74
N SER A 18 -7.08 -5.90 11.84
CA SER A 18 -8.21 -6.81 11.60
C SER A 18 -8.17 -7.32 10.16
N LEU A 19 -8.57 -8.57 9.98
CA LEU A 19 -8.72 -9.20 8.66
C LEU A 19 -10.15 -9.05 8.12
N ASP A 20 -11.07 -8.46 8.87
CA ASP A 20 -12.48 -8.34 8.49
C ASP A 20 -12.64 -7.54 7.19
N ASP A 21 -11.88 -6.47 7.01
CA ASP A 21 -11.91 -5.65 5.78
C ASP A 21 -11.50 -6.47 4.55
N ILE A 22 -10.58 -7.42 4.72
CA ILE A 22 -10.11 -8.33 3.65
C ILE A 22 -11.10 -9.48 3.44
N ARG A 23 -11.77 -9.92 4.51
CA ARG A 23 -12.83 -10.96 4.41
C ARG A 23 -14.09 -10.42 3.74
N CYS A 24 -14.38 -9.13 3.90
CA CYS A 24 -15.49 -8.48 3.19
C CYS A 24 -15.28 -8.40 1.67
N THR A 25 -14.04 -8.49 1.19
CA THR A 25 -13.73 -8.59 -0.25
C THR A 25 -13.67 -10.04 -0.77
N ASP A 26 -13.89 -11.03 0.10
CA ASP A 26 -13.75 -12.47 -0.18
C ASP A 26 -14.84 -13.05 -1.10
N ALA A 27 -15.91 -12.30 -1.38
CA ALA A 27 -16.97 -12.76 -2.28
C ALA A 27 -16.49 -12.88 -3.73
N GLY A 28 -15.78 -13.96 -4.05
CA GLY A 28 -15.37 -14.37 -5.40
C GLY A 28 -13.87 -14.32 -5.70
N VAL A 29 -13.00 -13.95 -4.76
CA VAL A 29 -11.55 -13.89 -5.02
C VAL A 29 -10.90 -15.24 -4.76
N ALA A 30 -10.55 -15.95 -5.84
CA ALA A 30 -9.93 -17.27 -5.76
C ALA A 30 -8.62 -17.24 -4.94
N GLY A 31 -8.55 -18.08 -3.90
CA GLY A 31 -7.37 -18.23 -3.05
C GLY A 31 -7.19 -17.19 -1.94
N LEU A 32 -8.08 -16.20 -1.82
CA LEU A 32 -7.98 -15.17 -0.77
C LEU A 32 -8.17 -15.75 0.64
N THR A 33 -9.18 -16.60 0.84
CA THR A 33 -9.36 -17.33 2.11
C THR A 33 -8.08 -18.05 2.55
N ARG A 34 -7.39 -18.73 1.61
CA ARG A 34 -6.15 -19.46 1.90
C ARG A 34 -5.00 -18.53 2.31
N LEU A 35 -4.91 -17.35 1.70
CA LEU A 35 -3.94 -16.33 2.07
C LEU A 35 -4.23 -15.75 3.46
N ILE A 36 -5.51 -15.49 3.78
CA ILE A 36 -5.96 -15.02 5.10
C ILE A 36 -5.58 -16.03 6.19
N ASP A 37 -5.83 -17.32 5.96
CA ASP A 37 -5.44 -18.38 6.89
C ASP A 37 -3.92 -18.41 7.12
N LEU A 38 -3.12 -18.26 6.05
CA LEU A 38 -1.66 -18.21 6.15
C LEU A 38 -1.20 -16.98 6.95
N MET A 39 -1.82 -15.82 6.76
CA MET A 39 -1.52 -14.62 7.55
C MET A 39 -1.75 -14.87 9.05
N GLN A 40 -2.88 -15.49 9.41
CA GLN A 40 -3.18 -15.85 10.80
C GLN A 40 -2.16 -16.85 11.37
N GLU A 41 -1.76 -17.86 10.61
CA GLU A 41 -0.69 -18.80 11.01
C GLU A 41 0.64 -18.06 11.27
N CYS A 42 1.02 -17.14 10.37
CA CYS A 42 2.25 -16.35 10.49
C CYS A 42 2.21 -15.38 11.68
N TRP A 43 1.01 -14.96 12.09
CA TRP A 43 0.80 -13.98 13.15
C TRP A 43 0.62 -14.56 14.55
N ARG A 44 0.68 -15.89 14.71
CA ARG A 44 0.56 -16.52 16.03
C ARG A 44 1.53 -15.91 17.05
N SER A 45 1.05 -15.62 18.25
CA SER A 45 1.84 -15.00 19.31
C SER A 45 3.02 -15.89 19.72
N ASN A 46 2.81 -17.21 19.80
CA ASN A 46 3.88 -18.17 20.05
C ASN A 46 4.72 -18.40 18.78
N PRO A 47 6.02 -18.06 18.78
CA PRO A 47 6.89 -18.27 17.62
C PRO A 47 7.01 -19.73 17.17
N GLN A 48 6.92 -20.69 18.10
CA GLN A 48 7.03 -22.12 17.80
C GLN A 48 5.81 -22.66 17.03
N GLN A 49 4.70 -21.91 17.02
CA GLN A 49 3.50 -22.26 16.26
C GLN A 49 3.46 -21.61 14.88
N ARG A 50 4.40 -20.70 14.58
CA ARG A 50 4.46 -20.05 13.28
C ARG A 50 4.98 -21.02 12.22
N PRO A 51 4.47 -20.95 10.98
CA PRO A 51 4.98 -21.75 9.89
C PRO A 51 6.43 -21.36 9.58
N SER A 52 7.21 -22.32 9.10
CA SER A 52 8.52 -22.03 8.52
C SER A 52 8.35 -21.23 7.23
N SER A 53 9.36 -20.44 6.88
CA SER A 53 9.40 -19.73 5.59
C SER A 53 9.16 -20.66 4.41
N ARG A 54 9.72 -21.87 4.45
CA ARG A 54 9.50 -22.91 3.42
C ARG A 54 8.02 -23.28 3.28
N LYS A 55 7.29 -23.47 4.39
CA LYS A 55 5.84 -23.74 4.34
C LYS A 55 5.08 -22.55 3.75
N CYS A 56 5.45 -21.32 4.14
CA CYS A 56 4.85 -20.12 3.56
C CYS A 56 5.07 -20.03 2.05
N THR A 57 6.29 -20.29 1.58
CA THR A 57 6.63 -20.30 0.16
C THR A 57 5.80 -21.32 -0.61
N THR A 58 5.64 -22.54 -0.10
CA THR A 58 4.82 -23.57 -0.77
C THR A 58 3.37 -23.11 -0.97
N VAL A 59 2.74 -22.53 0.07
CA VAL A 59 1.36 -22.01 -0.05
C VAL A 59 1.31 -20.83 -1.03
N MET A 60 2.29 -19.94 -0.99
CA MET A 60 2.34 -18.78 -1.89
C MET A 60 2.58 -19.17 -3.35
N GLU A 61 3.37 -20.20 -3.63
CA GLU A 61 3.60 -20.70 -5.00
C GLU A 61 2.33 -21.27 -5.63
N GLU A 62 1.48 -21.94 -4.84
CA GLU A 62 0.18 -22.43 -5.30
C GLU A 62 -0.75 -21.27 -5.69
N LEU A 63 -0.82 -20.25 -4.84
CA LEU A 63 -1.58 -19.02 -5.12
C LEU A 63 -1.02 -18.27 -6.34
N PHE A 64 0.31 -18.18 -6.45
CA PHE A 64 0.97 -17.56 -7.58
C PHE A 64 0.61 -18.28 -8.89
N LYS A 65 0.65 -19.62 -8.93
CA LYS A 65 0.30 -20.39 -10.13
C LYS A 65 -1.13 -20.13 -10.59
N MET A 66 -2.08 -19.97 -9.65
CA MET A 66 -3.48 -19.66 -9.94
C MET A 66 -3.64 -18.31 -10.64
N HIS A 67 -2.86 -17.30 -10.23
CA HIS A 67 -2.99 -15.92 -10.71
C HIS A 67 -1.91 -15.50 -11.73
N LYS A 68 -0.94 -16.37 -12.01
CA LYS A 68 0.22 -16.11 -12.87
C LYS A 68 -0.12 -15.38 -14.18
N PRO A 69 -1.19 -15.74 -14.92
CA PRO A 69 -1.49 -15.07 -16.18
C PRO A 69 -1.82 -13.58 -16.03
N ALA A 70 -2.40 -13.16 -14.90
CA ALA A 70 -2.88 -11.80 -14.68
C ALA A 70 -1.87 -10.89 -13.94
N ILE A 71 -0.79 -11.46 -13.38
CA ILE A 71 0.15 -10.71 -12.54
C ILE A 71 0.86 -9.61 -13.33
N HIS A 72 1.28 -9.88 -14.56
CA HIS A 72 1.98 -8.89 -15.37
C HIS A 72 1.11 -7.64 -15.62
N ASP A 73 -0.15 -7.87 -15.97
CA ASP A 73 -1.10 -6.78 -16.22
C ASP A 73 -1.42 -6.01 -14.94
N ALA A 74 -1.56 -6.71 -13.81
CA ALA A 74 -1.74 -6.07 -12.51
C ALA A 74 -0.53 -5.20 -12.12
N VAL A 75 0.70 -5.67 -12.37
CA VAL A 75 1.92 -4.88 -12.14
C VAL A 75 1.94 -3.64 -13.04
N HIS A 76 1.59 -3.78 -14.32
CA HIS A 76 1.54 -2.66 -15.25
C HIS A 76 0.52 -1.59 -14.80
N GLN A 77 -0.67 -2.01 -14.33
CA GLN A 77 -1.68 -1.09 -13.81
C GLN A 77 -1.18 -0.32 -12.58
N VAL A 78 -0.43 -0.95 -11.69
CA VAL A 78 0.17 -0.26 -10.53
C VAL A 78 1.22 0.75 -10.99
N LEU A 79 2.09 0.39 -11.94
CA LEU A 79 3.10 1.29 -12.50
C LEU A 79 2.46 2.55 -13.09
N GLN A 80 1.43 2.41 -13.91
CA GLN A 80 0.71 3.57 -14.48
C GLN A 80 0.16 4.52 -13.40
N ARG A 81 -0.37 3.98 -12.30
CA ARG A 81 -0.88 4.80 -11.18
C ARG A 81 0.24 5.54 -10.45
N LEU A 82 1.41 4.90 -10.31
CA LEU A 82 2.56 5.54 -9.69
C LEU A 82 3.10 6.69 -10.56
N ASP A 83 3.21 6.47 -11.87
CA ASP A 83 3.65 7.49 -12.83
C ASP A 83 2.68 8.68 -12.84
N GLN A 84 1.38 8.43 -12.83
CA GLN A 84 0.35 9.47 -12.75
C GLN A 84 0.46 10.28 -11.44
N ASN A 85 0.64 9.60 -10.29
CA ASN A 85 0.81 10.27 -9.00
C ASN A 85 2.07 11.15 -8.97
N GLU A 86 3.16 10.70 -9.60
CA GLU A 86 4.39 11.49 -9.72
C GLU A 86 4.17 12.73 -10.58
N GLN A 87 3.51 12.58 -11.73
CA GLN A 87 3.19 13.69 -12.61
C GLN A 87 2.32 14.75 -11.90
N GLU A 88 1.29 14.32 -11.17
CA GLU A 88 0.43 15.20 -10.38
C GLU A 88 1.20 15.95 -9.28
N ARG A 89 2.12 15.27 -8.60
CA ARG A 89 2.99 15.91 -7.60
C ARG A 89 3.89 16.98 -8.22
N ILE A 90 4.44 16.72 -9.40
CA ILE A 90 5.27 17.70 -10.13
C ILE A 90 4.41 18.89 -10.55
N THR A 91 3.25 18.67 -11.17
CA THR A 91 2.35 19.75 -11.61
C THR A 91 1.84 20.59 -10.44
N HIS A 92 1.47 19.98 -9.32
CA HIS A 92 1.09 20.71 -8.11
C HIS A 92 2.28 21.50 -7.52
N GLY A 93 3.50 20.96 -7.59
CA GLY A 93 4.72 21.69 -7.23
C GLY A 93 4.96 22.92 -8.12
N MET A 94 4.79 22.78 -9.44
CA MET A 94 4.99 23.86 -10.41
C MET A 94 3.96 24.98 -10.26
N THR A 95 2.68 24.63 -10.13
CA THR A 95 1.61 25.63 -9.89
C THR A 95 1.82 26.42 -8.60
N LYS A 96 2.34 25.77 -7.54
CA LYS A 96 2.69 26.46 -6.29
C LYS A 96 3.82 27.47 -6.46
N LEU A 97 4.80 27.20 -7.33
CA LEU A 97 5.92 28.11 -7.61
C LEU A 97 5.48 29.31 -8.48
N SER A 98 4.57 29.10 -9.44
CA SER A 98 4.10 30.18 -10.32
C SER A 98 3.23 31.22 -9.61
N VAL A 99 2.55 30.87 -8.52
CA VAL A 99 1.71 31.82 -7.75
C VAL A 99 2.55 32.82 -6.93
N THR A 100 3.82 32.52 -6.65
CA THR A 100 4.69 33.42 -5.88
C THR A 100 5.38 34.51 -6.70
N GLU A 101 5.20 34.55 -8.04
CA GLU A 101 5.99 35.42 -8.93
C GLU A 101 5.16 36.44 -9.74
N THR A 102 4.00 36.90 -9.23
CA THR A 102 3.27 38.01 -9.87
C THR A 102 2.59 38.92 -8.85
N SER A 103 3.35 39.86 -8.29
CA SER A 103 2.81 41.16 -7.86
C SER A 103 3.93 42.20 -7.78
N ALA A 104 4.25 42.80 -8.92
CA ALA A 104 4.92 44.09 -8.97
C ALA A 104 3.95 45.08 -9.64
N GLU A 105 3.26 45.89 -8.82
CA GLU A 105 2.53 47.07 -9.33
C GLU A 105 3.53 48.21 -9.60
N PRO A 106 3.44 48.91 -10.75
CA PRO A 106 4.26 50.08 -11.01
C PRO A 106 3.68 51.30 -10.27
N VAL A 107 4.44 51.84 -9.32
CA VAL A 107 4.15 53.13 -8.68
C VAL A 107 4.27 54.24 -9.73
N ARG A 108 3.15 54.88 -10.08
CA ARG A 108 3.12 56.12 -10.88
C ARG A 108 3.69 57.27 -10.04
N ALA A 109 4.76 57.88 -10.53
CA ALA A 109 5.27 59.16 -10.04
C ALA A 109 4.27 60.28 -10.37
N ALA A 110 3.83 61.02 -9.36
CA ALA A 110 3.12 62.29 -9.54
C ALA A 110 4.13 63.43 -9.37
N ALA A 111 4.06 64.38 -10.31
CA ALA A 111 4.86 65.60 -10.42
C ALA A 111 4.44 66.67 -9.40
#